data_AF-A0AAN0X5D7-F1
#
_entry.id   AF-A0AAN0X5D7-F1
#
_cell.length_a   1.000
_cell.length_b   1.000
_cell.length_c   1.000
_cell.angle_alpha   90.00
_cell.angle_beta   90.00
_cell.angle_gamma   90.00
#
_symmetry.space_group_name_H-M   'P 1'
#
loop_
_entity.id
_entity.type
_entity.pdbx_description
1 polymer ?
#
loop_
_entity_poly.entity_id
_entity_poly.type
_entity_poly.pdbx_seq_one_letter_code
_entity_poly.pdbx_strand_id
1 'polypeptide(L)'
;MYKYPDLVNTDLNLRLPEINVLEEHDKNFFTDDYYKNLISSDKDIGIRLHKALLDYLSPQSVQEGERAANYRQIINIYWKFLKSIAKNVLNLTIEQKVLLRFAALLPNALSSELKSLISKTIWDNNYNEPFIYFDEWIYGVNELKLRRLAIDEPMANIKDDDVKKILFNKQEKLLANIDFAKSSLKKSDKARIEAITNLKSMFKFLFVETSYNHEILTDEFEVRTIYSDDILKPLNFASHYIDSLVKTNKEIVSLIAQIKEANKELLEIKDRIQEIDMPNSSAIAVEEVGSLMEANKLTIGPRGNHFPILLKSNVVTNSQFFGSRERIIQLVREIESIQPRIFYKNYRGDLLRIVPYFILIPSYGERGICWEPVDIKNRVNGRGKILIPMYSKDLRKAIIFGVGDFIWELAKDQASFRWMETGLTGQYYEYYSKFIKKGNIKNFFLDDYFLWLDKESKGVQKIERMVRGIMWRNTPFSKDLKEELSKKSFVYKDLFEKDKNIEMSDGY
;
A
#
# COMPACT_ATOMS: atom_id res chain seq x y z
N MET A 1 7.85 18.58 -7.83
CA MET A 1 7.78 18.12 -6.42
C MET A 1 6.98 16.83 -6.42
N TYR A 2 7.44 15.78 -5.74
CA TYR A 2 6.72 14.49 -5.73
C TYR A 2 5.35 14.62 -5.06
N LYS A 3 4.35 13.93 -5.61
CA LYS A 3 2.98 13.86 -5.06
C LYS A 3 2.85 12.61 -4.20
N TYR A 4 2.21 12.76 -3.04
CA TYR A 4 1.92 11.68 -2.11
C TYR A 4 0.43 11.66 -1.84
N PRO A 5 -0.18 10.48 -1.59
CA PRO A 5 -1.58 10.39 -1.25
C PRO A 5 -1.84 11.12 0.08
N ASP A 6 -2.41 12.34 -0.02
CA ASP A 6 -2.61 13.25 1.12
C ASP A 6 -3.52 12.70 2.22
N LEU A 7 -4.34 11.67 1.92
CA LEU A 7 -5.26 10.99 2.87
C LEU A 7 -5.49 9.51 2.49
N VAL A 8 -5.74 8.66 3.50
CA VAL A 8 -6.26 7.31 3.30
C VAL A 8 -7.74 7.40 2.99
N ASN A 9 -8.11 7.14 1.73
CA ASN A 9 -9.50 7.09 1.34
C ASN A 9 -10.07 5.71 1.70
N THR A 10 -10.90 5.68 2.75
CA THR A 10 -11.44 4.46 3.35
C THR A 10 -12.74 3.97 2.71
N ASP A 11 -13.22 4.66 1.66
CA ASP A 11 -14.43 4.26 0.94
C ASP A 11 -14.25 2.85 0.32
N LEU A 12 -15.18 1.97 0.67
CA LEU A 12 -15.22 0.57 0.24
C LEU A 12 -15.57 0.42 -1.24
N ASN A 13 -16.16 1.43 -1.87
CA ASN A 13 -16.52 1.39 -3.29
C ASN A 13 -15.36 1.79 -4.20
N LEU A 14 -14.29 2.37 -3.65
CA LEU A 14 -13.13 2.75 -4.43
C LEU A 14 -12.36 1.53 -4.89
N ARG A 15 -11.92 1.58 -6.14
CA ARG A 15 -11.02 0.61 -6.73
C ARG A 15 -9.77 1.33 -7.22
N LEU A 16 -8.66 0.62 -7.30
CA LEU A 16 -7.48 1.12 -8.01
C LEU A 16 -7.85 1.51 -9.44
N PRO A 17 -7.27 2.55 -10.05
CA PRO A 17 -7.66 3.05 -11.37
C PRO A 17 -7.40 2.03 -12.50
N GLU A 18 -8.13 2.16 -13.61
CA GLU A 18 -7.78 1.45 -14.85
C GLU A 18 -6.62 2.19 -15.52
N ILE A 19 -5.59 1.42 -15.85
CA ILE A 19 -4.38 1.94 -16.48
C ILE A 19 -4.38 1.42 -17.91
N ASN A 20 -4.48 2.34 -18.87
CA ASN A 20 -4.46 2.00 -20.30
C ASN A 20 -3.10 2.29 -20.95
N VAL A 21 -2.26 3.09 -20.30
CA VAL A 21 -0.99 3.56 -20.81
C VAL A 21 0.11 3.22 -19.81
N LEU A 22 1.15 2.55 -20.28
CA LEU A 22 2.33 2.15 -19.48
C LEU A 22 3.57 2.99 -19.78
N GLU A 23 3.54 3.72 -20.89
CA GLU A 23 4.67 4.48 -21.43
C GLU A 23 4.23 5.88 -21.83
N GLU A 24 5.10 6.85 -21.65
CA GLU A 24 4.95 8.23 -22.11
C GLU A 24 6.07 8.60 -23.09
N HIS A 25 6.16 9.89 -23.41
CA HIS A 25 7.19 10.40 -24.31
C HIS A 25 8.61 10.13 -23.77
N ASP A 26 9.54 9.88 -24.68
CA ASP A 26 10.93 9.59 -24.33
C ASP A 26 11.61 10.86 -23.82
N LYS A 27 12.03 10.84 -22.55
CA LYS A 27 12.68 11.99 -21.89
C LYS A 27 14.18 12.07 -22.13
N ASN A 28 14.78 11.11 -22.85
CA ASN A 28 16.21 11.06 -23.16
C ASN A 28 17.12 11.23 -21.93
N PHE A 29 16.93 10.40 -20.89
CA PHE A 29 17.68 10.55 -19.63
C PHE A 29 19.18 10.30 -19.74
N PHE A 30 19.61 9.51 -20.72
CA PHE A 30 20.99 9.03 -20.85
C PHE A 30 21.79 9.92 -21.81
N THR A 31 22.36 11.00 -21.28
CA THR A 31 23.31 11.87 -21.99
C THR A 31 24.73 11.29 -21.94
N ASP A 32 25.64 11.79 -22.79
CA ASP A 32 27.03 11.33 -22.85
C ASP A 32 27.78 11.53 -21.51
N ASP A 33 27.45 12.59 -20.76
CA ASP A 33 28.04 12.90 -19.46
C ASP A 33 27.32 12.22 -18.28
N TYR A 34 26.26 11.43 -18.50
CA TYR A 34 25.41 10.84 -17.44
C TYR A 34 26.22 10.15 -16.34
N TYR A 35 27.13 9.25 -16.73
CA TYR A 35 27.94 8.47 -15.79
C TYR A 35 28.94 9.36 -15.05
N LYS A 36 29.55 10.31 -15.76
CA LYS A 36 30.53 11.24 -15.20
C LYS A 36 29.89 12.17 -14.16
N ASN A 37 28.68 12.65 -14.42
CA ASN A 37 27.87 13.46 -13.51
C ASN A 37 27.52 12.68 -12.24
N LEU A 38 27.11 11.41 -12.37
CA LEU A 38 26.84 10.55 -11.23
C LEU A 38 28.06 10.34 -10.35
N ILE A 39 29.17 9.84 -10.91
CA ILE A 39 30.38 9.54 -10.14
C ILE A 39 30.96 10.81 -9.48
N SER A 40 30.77 11.98 -10.09
CA SER A 40 31.22 13.26 -9.54
C SER A 40 30.36 13.76 -8.35
N SER A 41 29.20 13.14 -8.09
CA SER A 41 28.31 13.51 -6.98
C SER A 41 28.96 13.33 -5.60
N ASP A 42 29.79 12.30 -5.45
CA ASP A 42 30.69 12.13 -4.31
C ASP A 42 32.02 11.63 -4.86
N LYS A 43 33.02 12.50 -4.92
CA LYS A 43 34.31 12.18 -5.57
C LYS A 43 35.02 11.00 -4.89
N ASP A 44 35.01 10.90 -3.56
CA ASP A 44 35.74 9.83 -2.87
C ASP A 44 35.03 8.48 -3.08
N ILE A 45 33.73 8.40 -2.79
CA ILE A 45 32.99 7.14 -2.92
C ILE A 45 32.81 6.77 -4.40
N GLY A 46 32.58 7.76 -5.26
CA GLY A 46 32.44 7.58 -6.70
C GLY A 46 33.69 7.01 -7.35
N ILE A 47 34.89 7.54 -7.04
CA ILE A 47 36.15 6.99 -7.57
C ILE A 47 36.36 5.55 -7.10
N ARG A 48 36.06 5.25 -5.83
CA ARG A 48 36.13 3.87 -5.30
C ARG A 48 35.16 2.93 -6.02
N LEU A 49 33.93 3.40 -6.29
CA LEU A 49 32.93 2.62 -7.03
C LEU A 49 33.37 2.37 -8.47
N HIS A 50 33.89 3.40 -9.16
CA HIS A 50 34.42 3.28 -10.51
C HIS A 50 35.56 2.27 -10.59
N LYS A 51 36.54 2.36 -9.66
CA LYS A 51 37.65 1.41 -9.58
C LYS A 51 37.17 -0.02 -9.34
N ALA A 52 36.27 -0.22 -8.38
CA ALA A 52 35.70 -1.54 -8.08
C ALA A 52 34.97 -2.16 -9.28
N LEU A 53 34.27 -1.34 -10.08
CA LEU A 53 33.61 -1.78 -11.31
C LEU A 53 34.63 -2.16 -12.40
N LEU A 54 35.69 -1.38 -12.58
CA LEU A 54 36.77 -1.71 -13.52
C LEU A 54 37.45 -3.03 -13.15
N ASP A 55 37.76 -3.24 -11.87
CA ASP A 55 38.40 -4.46 -11.37
C ASP A 55 37.49 -5.69 -11.59
N TYR A 56 36.18 -5.54 -11.43
CA TYR A 56 35.22 -6.62 -11.65
C TYR A 56 34.97 -6.93 -13.13
N LEU A 57 34.97 -5.91 -14.00
CA LEU A 57 34.79 -6.07 -15.44
C LEU A 57 36.09 -6.51 -16.14
N SER A 58 37.24 -6.39 -15.48
CA SER A 58 38.55 -6.75 -16.06
C SER A 58 38.72 -8.28 -16.19
N PRO A 59 39.20 -8.79 -17.34
CA PRO A 59 39.36 -10.22 -17.59
C PRO A 59 40.37 -10.94 -16.67
N GLN A 60 41.24 -10.19 -15.99
CA GLN A 60 42.37 -10.71 -15.20
C GLN A 60 41.97 -11.27 -13.82
N SER A 61 40.73 -11.09 -13.36
CA SER A 61 40.20 -11.70 -12.14
C SER A 61 39.86 -13.18 -12.38
N VAL A 62 40.87 -14.03 -12.56
CA VAL A 62 40.70 -15.43 -12.98
C VAL A 62 40.47 -16.38 -11.79
N GLN A 63 40.71 -15.96 -10.54
CA GLN A 63 40.40 -16.78 -9.37
C GLN A 63 38.94 -16.56 -8.91
N GLU A 64 38.15 -17.64 -8.85
CA GLU A 64 36.73 -17.59 -8.45
C GLU A 64 36.50 -16.91 -7.09
N GLY A 65 37.45 -17.04 -6.15
CA GLY A 65 37.42 -16.39 -4.84
C GLY A 65 37.53 -14.86 -4.90
N GLU A 66 38.37 -14.32 -5.78
CA GLU A 66 38.55 -12.87 -5.95
C GLU A 66 37.31 -12.22 -6.59
N ARG A 67 36.65 -12.91 -7.52
CA ARG A 67 35.38 -12.43 -8.11
C ARG A 67 34.27 -12.28 -7.08
N ALA A 68 34.14 -13.25 -6.17
CA ALA A 68 33.14 -13.19 -5.10
C ALA A 68 33.44 -12.05 -4.10
N ALA A 69 34.70 -11.81 -3.79
CA ALA A 69 35.12 -10.69 -2.95
C ALA A 69 34.82 -9.33 -3.63
N ASN A 70 35.21 -9.17 -4.90
CA ASN A 70 34.95 -7.96 -5.69
C ASN A 70 33.44 -7.69 -5.83
N TYR A 71 32.64 -8.74 -6.03
CA TYR A 71 31.18 -8.65 -6.07
C TYR A 71 30.58 -8.11 -4.76
N ARG A 72 31.02 -8.64 -3.60
CA ARG A 72 30.58 -8.13 -2.28
C ARG A 72 31.06 -6.70 -2.04
N GLN A 73 32.27 -6.37 -2.48
CA GLN A 73 32.81 -5.02 -2.39
C GLN A 73 31.97 -4.03 -3.20
N ILE A 74 31.59 -4.36 -4.43
CA ILE A 74 30.70 -3.52 -5.27
C ILE A 74 29.38 -3.29 -4.55
N ILE A 75 28.74 -4.33 -4.01
CA ILE A 75 27.47 -4.19 -3.27
C ILE A 75 27.63 -3.19 -2.12
N ASN A 76 28.66 -3.36 -1.30
CA ASN A 76 28.89 -2.50 -0.14
C ASN A 76 29.18 -1.05 -0.54
N ILE A 77 30.00 -0.82 -1.57
CA ILE A 77 30.33 0.53 -2.04
C ILE A 77 29.11 1.17 -2.70
N TYR A 78 28.33 0.43 -3.49
CA TYR A 78 27.12 0.92 -4.14
C TYR A 78 26.11 1.46 -3.12
N TRP A 79 25.81 0.70 -2.05
CA TRP A 79 24.88 1.18 -1.03
C TRP A 79 25.44 2.37 -0.23
N LYS A 80 26.75 2.42 0.01
CA LYS A 80 27.40 3.62 0.57
C LYS A 80 27.28 4.84 -0.34
N PHE A 81 27.38 4.63 -1.66
CA PHE A 81 27.21 5.67 -2.67
C PHE A 81 25.77 6.20 -2.69
N LEU A 82 24.77 5.33 -2.68
CA LEU A 82 23.37 5.74 -2.55
C LEU A 82 23.11 6.51 -1.25
N LYS A 83 23.68 6.07 -0.12
CA LYS A 83 23.62 6.81 1.15
C LYS A 83 24.25 8.20 1.04
N SER A 84 25.33 8.36 0.28
CA SER A 84 25.93 9.68 0.08
C SER A 84 25.04 10.61 -0.73
N ILE A 85 24.45 10.10 -1.82
CA ILE A 85 23.47 10.83 -2.63
C ILE A 85 22.26 11.24 -1.77
N ALA A 86 21.79 10.35 -0.89
CA ALA A 86 20.64 10.59 -0.02
C ALA A 86 20.84 11.73 0.99
N LYS A 87 22.09 12.13 1.29
CA LYS A 87 22.35 13.32 2.14
C LYS A 87 21.74 14.59 1.56
N ASN A 88 21.65 14.67 0.23
CA ASN A 88 21.11 15.81 -0.52
C ASN A 88 19.78 15.46 -1.21
N VAL A 89 18.94 14.61 -0.59
CA VAL A 89 17.69 14.10 -1.21
C VAL A 89 16.74 15.20 -1.70
N LEU A 90 16.77 16.39 -1.09
CA LEU A 90 15.92 17.52 -1.48
C LEU A 90 16.24 18.06 -2.88
N ASN A 91 17.51 17.98 -3.28
CA ASN A 91 18.04 18.60 -4.50
C ASN A 91 18.74 17.57 -5.40
N LEU A 92 18.10 16.42 -5.62
CA LEU A 92 18.63 15.38 -6.50
C LEU A 92 18.62 15.80 -7.97
N THR A 93 19.72 15.55 -8.67
CA THR A 93 19.79 15.70 -10.13
C THR A 93 18.94 14.62 -10.83
N ILE A 94 18.66 14.81 -12.12
CA ILE A 94 17.88 13.84 -12.91
C ILE A 94 18.61 12.48 -12.94
N GLU A 95 19.92 12.48 -13.11
CA GLU A 95 20.73 11.26 -13.15
C GLU A 95 20.67 10.51 -11.82
N GLN A 96 20.77 11.22 -10.70
CA GLN A 96 20.66 10.63 -9.37
C GLN A 96 19.28 10.02 -9.11
N LYS A 97 18.20 10.68 -9.58
CA LYS A 97 16.85 10.13 -9.51
C LYS A 97 16.70 8.87 -10.36
N VAL A 98 17.24 8.87 -11.58
CA VAL A 98 17.24 7.68 -12.46
C VAL A 98 18.03 6.53 -11.82
N LEU A 99 19.16 6.81 -11.19
CA LEU A 99 19.94 5.82 -10.44
C LEU A 99 19.13 5.24 -9.27
N LEU A 100 18.53 6.08 -8.43
CA LEU A 100 17.75 5.64 -7.28
C LEU A 100 16.49 4.86 -7.70
N ARG A 101 15.80 5.32 -8.75
CA ARG A 101 14.55 4.73 -9.23
C ARG A 101 14.74 3.41 -9.96
N PHE A 102 15.79 3.29 -10.78
CA PHE A 102 15.98 2.16 -11.69
C PHE A 102 17.27 1.38 -11.47
N ALA A 103 18.14 1.76 -10.53
CA ALA A 103 19.49 1.20 -10.39
C ALA A 103 20.35 1.32 -11.68
N ALA A 104 20.03 2.29 -12.53
CA ALA A 104 20.66 2.50 -13.84
C ALA A 104 21.97 3.28 -13.71
N LEU A 105 23.02 2.64 -13.17
CA LEU A 105 24.32 3.29 -12.96
C LEU A 105 25.16 3.40 -14.25
N LEU A 106 25.19 2.34 -15.06
CA LEU A 106 26.10 2.23 -16.21
C LEU A 106 25.31 2.23 -17.52
N PRO A 107 25.24 3.36 -18.26
CA PRO A 107 24.52 3.42 -19.53
C PRO A 107 25.00 2.38 -20.54
N ASN A 108 26.30 2.06 -20.58
CA ASN A 108 26.86 1.08 -21.51
C ASN A 108 26.45 -0.37 -21.19
N ALA A 109 26.02 -0.64 -19.95
CA ALA A 109 25.50 -1.96 -19.56
C ALA A 109 24.02 -2.14 -19.92
N LEU A 110 23.34 -1.06 -20.33
CA LEU A 110 21.94 -1.05 -20.76
C LEU A 110 21.87 -1.15 -22.29
N SER A 111 20.93 -1.94 -22.83
CA SER A 111 20.63 -1.93 -24.27
C SER A 111 19.92 -0.62 -24.67
N SER A 112 19.96 -0.26 -25.94
CA SER A 112 19.21 0.90 -26.48
C SER A 112 17.71 0.80 -26.19
N GLU A 113 17.15 -0.40 -26.33
CA GLU A 113 15.76 -0.70 -25.98
C GLU A 113 15.46 -0.46 -24.50
N LEU A 114 16.34 -0.94 -23.59
CA LEU A 114 16.16 -0.74 -22.15
C LEU A 114 16.28 0.73 -21.76
N LYS A 115 17.19 1.48 -22.39
CA LYS A 115 17.31 2.93 -22.19
C LYS A 115 16.04 3.65 -22.61
N SER A 116 15.48 3.30 -23.76
CA SER A 116 14.22 3.89 -24.22
C SER A 116 13.05 3.52 -23.30
N LEU A 117 12.97 2.27 -22.86
CA LEU A 117 11.94 1.82 -21.90
C LEU A 117 11.98 2.61 -20.59
N ILE A 118 13.17 2.79 -20.00
CA ILE A 118 13.36 3.61 -18.79
C ILE A 118 12.95 5.06 -19.06
N SER A 119 13.34 5.62 -20.21
CA SER A 119 13.09 7.01 -20.55
C SER A 119 11.62 7.32 -20.87
N LYS A 120 10.89 6.31 -21.35
CA LYS A 120 9.44 6.33 -21.57
C LYS A 120 8.63 5.93 -20.35
N THR A 121 9.24 5.52 -19.24
CA THR A 121 8.49 5.16 -18.03
C THR A 121 7.80 6.42 -17.46
N ILE A 122 6.54 6.26 -17.04
CA ILE A 122 5.75 7.36 -16.47
C ILE A 122 6.38 7.82 -15.17
N TRP A 123 6.69 9.12 -15.12
CA TRP A 123 7.52 9.65 -14.05
C TRP A 123 6.71 10.04 -12.82
N ASP A 124 5.64 10.80 -13.05
CA ASP A 124 4.83 11.37 -11.98
C ASP A 124 3.71 10.43 -11.53
N ASN A 125 3.40 10.45 -10.23
CA ASN A 125 2.24 9.75 -9.68
C ASN A 125 0.95 10.52 -10.01
N ASN A 126 0.48 10.36 -11.25
CA ASN A 126 -0.73 11.03 -11.76
C ASN A 126 -2.02 10.52 -11.11
N TYR A 127 -2.00 9.29 -10.60
CA TYR A 127 -3.15 8.61 -10.03
C TYR A 127 -3.33 8.86 -8.53
N ASN A 128 -2.32 9.44 -7.87
CA ASN A 128 -2.31 9.66 -6.43
C ASN A 128 -2.52 8.37 -5.60
N GLU A 129 -2.03 7.24 -6.12
CA GLU A 129 -2.12 5.92 -5.49
C GLU A 129 -0.85 5.59 -4.70
N PRO A 130 -0.89 4.69 -3.69
CA PRO A 130 0.23 4.43 -2.77
C PRO A 130 1.31 3.51 -3.37
N PHE A 131 1.66 3.71 -4.64
CA PHE A 131 2.69 2.95 -5.36
C PHE A 131 3.88 3.88 -5.61
N ILE A 132 4.95 3.67 -4.85
CA ILE A 132 5.99 4.67 -4.63
C ILE A 132 7.34 4.12 -5.07
N TYR A 133 8.03 4.86 -5.94
CA TYR A 133 9.40 4.50 -6.32
C TYR A 133 10.39 4.73 -5.19
N PHE A 134 11.55 4.07 -5.25
CA PHE A 134 12.61 4.19 -4.25
C PHE A 134 13.02 5.65 -3.95
N ASP A 135 13.21 6.48 -4.98
CA ASP A 135 13.56 7.90 -4.84
C ASP A 135 12.44 8.73 -4.18
N GLU A 136 11.19 8.45 -4.57
CA GLU A 136 10.00 9.07 -3.99
C GLU A 136 9.81 8.68 -2.53
N TRP A 137 10.08 7.42 -2.19
CA TRP A 137 9.96 6.95 -0.81
C TRP A 137 10.92 7.70 0.11
N ILE A 138 12.20 7.77 -0.26
CA ILE A 138 13.22 8.43 0.55
C ILE A 138 12.93 9.94 0.68
N TYR A 139 12.54 10.60 -0.41
CA TYR A 139 12.14 12.00 -0.35
C TYR A 139 10.92 12.21 0.57
N GLY A 140 9.89 11.36 0.43
CA GLY A 140 8.67 11.46 1.22
C GLY A 140 8.90 11.21 2.71
N VAL A 141 9.82 10.29 3.05
CA VAL A 141 10.24 10.03 4.42
C VAL A 141 11.04 11.21 4.99
N ASN A 142 11.95 11.79 4.21
CA ASN A 142 12.71 12.97 4.64
C ASN A 142 11.81 14.20 4.88
N GLU A 143 10.83 14.41 4.01
CA GLU A 143 9.83 15.48 4.12
C GLU A 143 8.71 15.16 5.14
N LEU A 144 8.80 14.03 5.84
CA LEU A 144 7.82 13.56 6.82
C LEU A 144 6.40 13.39 6.26
N LYS A 145 6.28 13.24 4.94
CA LYS A 145 5.03 12.90 4.23
C LYS A 145 4.72 11.41 4.33
N LEU A 146 5.77 10.60 4.45
CA LEU A 146 5.69 9.15 4.62
C LEU A 146 6.34 8.75 5.94
N ARG A 147 5.85 7.65 6.52
CA ARG A 147 6.43 7.06 7.73
C ARG A 147 7.52 6.07 7.36
N ARG A 148 8.63 6.13 8.08
CA ARG A 148 9.80 5.24 7.94
C ARG A 148 9.43 3.76 8.02
N LEU A 149 10.28 2.92 7.45
CA LEU A 149 10.24 1.49 7.71
C LEU A 149 10.53 1.22 9.19
N ALA A 150 9.75 0.32 9.81
CA ALA A 150 10.03 -0.13 11.18
C ALA A 150 11.36 -0.91 11.20
N ILE A 151 12.15 -0.73 12.26
CA ILE A 151 13.41 -1.46 12.53
C ILE A 151 13.26 -2.14 13.90
N ASP A 152 13.66 -3.40 14.01
CA ASP A 152 13.48 -4.23 15.22
C ASP A 152 14.48 -3.93 16.37
N GLU A 153 15.42 -3.01 16.19
CA GLU A 153 16.42 -2.72 17.23
C GLU A 153 15.85 -1.89 18.40
N PRO A 154 16.08 -2.30 19.66
CA PRO A 154 15.84 -1.43 20.80
C PRO A 154 16.80 -0.25 20.73
N MET A 155 16.23 0.95 20.59
CA MET A 155 16.96 2.23 20.51
C MET A 155 18.01 2.34 21.62
N ALA A 156 19.29 2.23 21.26
CA ALA A 156 20.40 2.45 22.18
C ALA A 156 20.67 3.96 22.38
N ASN A 157 20.80 4.34 23.66
CA ASN A 157 21.22 5.61 24.27
C ASN A 157 21.93 6.64 23.37
N ILE A 158 21.39 7.88 23.23
CA ILE A 158 22.19 9.08 22.91
C ILE A 158 21.54 10.34 23.53
N LYS A 159 22.31 11.08 24.34
CA LYS A 159 21.87 12.10 25.32
C LYS A 159 21.64 13.53 24.77
N ASP A 160 21.86 13.79 23.49
CA ASP A 160 21.56 15.11 22.86
C ASP A 160 20.45 15.04 21.79
N ASP A 161 19.94 13.83 21.53
CA ASP A 161 18.92 13.50 20.54
C ASP A 161 17.48 13.62 21.10
N ASP A 162 17.37 13.93 22.39
CA ASP A 162 16.11 13.85 23.15
C ASP A 162 15.14 14.97 22.79
N VAL A 163 15.61 16.19 22.50
CA VAL A 163 14.69 17.30 22.13
C VAL A 163 14.09 17.08 20.74
N LYS A 164 14.90 16.65 19.75
CA LYS A 164 14.40 16.27 18.43
C LYS A 164 13.47 15.07 18.53
N LYS A 165 13.84 14.00 19.25
CA LYS A 165 12.98 12.83 19.47
C LYS A 165 11.68 13.19 20.19
N ILE A 166 11.71 14.07 21.18
CA ILE A 166 10.50 14.56 21.88
C ILE A 166 9.61 15.36 20.93
N LEU A 167 10.19 16.25 20.12
CA LEU A 167 9.46 17.03 19.12
C LEU A 167 8.89 16.14 18.02
N PHE A 168 9.64 15.15 17.52
CA PHE A 168 9.16 14.13 16.58
C PHE A 168 8.05 13.27 17.18
N ASN A 169 8.21 12.78 18.41
CA ASN A 169 7.18 12.01 19.10
C ASN A 169 5.91 12.86 19.35
N LYS A 170 6.07 14.15 19.68
CA LYS A 170 4.95 15.09 19.85
C LYS A 170 4.27 15.38 18.51
N GLN A 171 5.03 15.56 17.45
CA GLN A 171 4.56 15.75 16.08
C GLN A 171 3.80 14.52 15.58
N GLU A 172 4.33 13.32 15.79
CA GLU A 172 3.68 12.06 15.42
C GLU A 172 2.36 11.86 16.16
N LYS A 173 2.30 12.19 17.45
CA LYS A 173 1.05 12.17 18.23
C LYS A 173 0.03 13.17 17.68
N LEU A 174 0.45 14.38 17.33
CA LEU A 174 -0.44 15.38 16.74
C LEU A 174 -0.96 14.95 15.37
N LEU A 175 -0.12 14.36 14.52
CA LEU A 175 -0.54 13.79 13.24
C LEU A 175 -1.58 12.67 13.42
N ALA A 176 -1.34 11.75 14.36
CA ALA A 176 -2.31 10.70 14.68
C ALA A 176 -3.64 11.27 15.19
N ASN A 177 -3.60 12.33 16.02
CA ASN A 177 -4.79 13.02 16.50
C ASN A 177 -5.55 13.72 15.37
N ILE A 178 -4.85 14.37 14.43
CA ILE A 178 -5.44 15.01 13.25
C ILE A 178 -6.12 13.96 12.36
N ASP A 179 -5.46 12.84 12.09
CA ASP A 179 -6.02 11.75 11.28
C ASP A 179 -7.26 11.15 11.94
N PHE A 180 -7.23 10.97 13.26
CA PHE A 180 -8.37 10.50 14.04
C PHE A 180 -9.55 11.49 13.98
N ALA A 181 -9.28 12.78 14.18
CA ALA A 181 -10.28 13.83 14.12
C ALA A 181 -10.90 13.95 12.71
N LYS A 182 -10.08 13.85 11.65
CA LYS A 182 -10.57 13.84 10.25
C LYS A 182 -11.43 12.63 9.93
N SER A 183 -11.08 11.45 10.45
CA SER A 183 -11.89 10.23 10.30
C SER A 183 -13.24 10.38 10.99
N SER A 184 -13.23 10.86 12.23
CA SER A 184 -14.44 11.15 13.00
C SER A 184 -15.31 12.20 12.30
N LEU A 185 -14.69 13.24 11.74
CA LEU A 185 -15.38 14.29 10.99
C LEU A 185 -16.14 13.72 9.78
N LYS A 186 -15.52 12.83 8.99
CA LYS A 186 -16.18 12.15 7.87
C LYS A 186 -17.38 11.31 8.33
N LYS A 187 -17.24 10.61 9.46
CA LYS A 187 -18.32 9.80 10.04
C LYS A 187 -19.50 10.68 10.47
N SER A 188 -19.24 11.77 11.20
CA SER A 188 -20.27 12.72 11.62
C SER A 188 -20.91 13.44 10.43
N ASP A 189 -20.15 13.78 9.38
CA ASP A 189 -20.69 14.41 8.18
C ASP A 189 -21.60 13.45 7.38
N LYS A 190 -21.23 12.17 7.27
CA LYS A 190 -22.09 11.14 6.67
C LYS A 190 -23.42 11.01 7.44
N ALA A 191 -23.35 10.94 8.77
CA ALA A 191 -24.54 10.88 9.62
C ALA A 191 -25.42 12.13 9.47
N ARG A 192 -24.81 13.31 9.34
CA ARG A 192 -25.52 14.58 9.08
C ARG A 192 -26.23 14.54 7.73
N ILE A 193 -25.57 14.09 6.66
CA ILE A 193 -26.17 13.97 5.32
C ILE A 193 -27.33 12.97 5.33
N GLU A 194 -27.18 11.84 6.01
CA GLU A 194 -28.23 10.83 6.15
C GLU A 194 -29.45 11.38 6.91
N ALA A 195 -29.24 12.07 8.03
CA ALA A 195 -30.31 12.75 8.77
C ALA A 195 -31.05 13.80 7.92
N ILE A 196 -30.32 14.62 7.14
CA ILE A 196 -30.90 15.58 6.20
C ILE A 196 -31.72 14.88 5.12
N THR A 197 -31.22 13.77 4.57
CA THR A 197 -31.88 13.02 3.51
C THR A 197 -33.17 12.38 4.02
N ASN A 198 -33.15 11.82 5.23
CA ASN A 198 -34.32 11.24 5.88
C ASN A 198 -35.36 12.32 6.23
N LEU A 199 -34.94 13.47 6.78
CA LEU A 199 -35.85 14.60 6.99
C LEU A 199 -36.46 15.06 5.66
N LYS A 200 -35.65 15.20 4.61
CA LYS A 200 -36.14 15.61 3.29
C LYS A 200 -37.15 14.62 2.71
N SER A 201 -36.92 13.31 2.84
CA SER A 201 -37.88 12.30 2.36
C SER A 201 -39.17 12.30 3.16
N MET A 202 -39.10 12.50 4.48
CA MET A 202 -40.27 12.61 5.36
C MET A 202 -41.14 13.83 5.02
N PHE A 203 -40.51 14.99 4.83
CA PHE A 203 -41.23 16.24 4.53
C PHE A 203 -41.63 16.37 3.05
N LYS A 204 -41.02 15.61 2.13
CA LYS A 204 -41.29 15.71 0.69
C LYS A 204 -42.79 15.63 0.38
N PHE A 205 -43.51 14.72 1.03
CA PHE A 205 -44.93 14.47 0.79
C PHE A 205 -45.86 15.59 1.27
N LEU A 206 -45.45 16.41 2.25
CA LEU A 206 -46.23 17.57 2.72
C LEU A 206 -46.24 18.74 1.72
N PHE A 207 -45.29 18.75 0.79
CA PHE A 207 -45.09 19.83 -0.18
C PHE A 207 -45.30 19.38 -1.63
N VAL A 208 -45.67 18.11 -1.86
CA VAL A 208 -46.20 17.71 -3.17
C VAL A 208 -47.66 18.17 -3.21
N GLU A 209 -48.00 19.03 -4.18
CA GLU A 209 -49.41 19.30 -4.51
C GLU A 209 -50.05 18.00 -5.05
N THR A 210 -50.47 17.10 -4.18
CA THR A 210 -51.18 15.89 -4.58
C THR A 210 -52.58 16.25 -5.03
N SER A 211 -52.67 16.51 -6.34
CA SER A 211 -53.92 16.72 -7.09
C SER A 211 -54.76 15.46 -7.28
N TYR A 212 -54.40 14.32 -6.69
CA TYR A 212 -55.12 13.06 -6.87
C TYR A 212 -55.05 12.22 -5.58
N ASN A 213 -56.23 11.93 -5.02
CA ASN A 213 -56.51 11.01 -3.88
C ASN A 213 -56.69 11.63 -2.48
N HIS A 214 -57.25 12.84 -2.38
CA HIS A 214 -58.00 13.19 -1.16
C HIS A 214 -59.50 13.11 -1.50
N GLU A 215 -60.26 12.34 -0.74
CA GLU A 215 -61.72 12.43 -0.76
C GLU A 215 -62.08 13.90 -0.55
N ILE A 216 -62.70 14.50 -1.57
CA ILE A 216 -63.33 15.81 -1.43
C ILE A 216 -64.47 15.59 -0.44
N LEU A 217 -64.24 15.91 0.82
CA LEU A 217 -65.31 16.12 1.77
C LEU A 217 -66.15 17.27 1.22
N THR A 218 -67.40 16.95 0.92
CA THR A 218 -68.41 17.82 0.35
C THR A 218 -68.55 19.15 1.11
N ASP A 219 -68.92 20.19 0.37
CA ASP A 219 -69.04 21.64 0.63
C ASP A 219 -69.56 22.17 2.01
N GLU A 220 -69.76 21.35 3.04
CA GLU A 220 -70.26 21.81 4.35
C GLU A 220 -69.18 22.40 5.28
N PHE A 221 -67.90 22.09 5.06
CA PHE A 221 -66.84 22.37 6.05
C PHE A 221 -65.68 23.27 5.56
N GLU A 222 -65.70 23.74 4.30
CA GLU A 222 -64.65 24.59 3.69
C GLU A 222 -63.19 24.04 3.73
N VAL A 223 -62.97 22.77 4.10
CA VAL A 223 -61.63 22.15 4.16
C VAL A 223 -61.31 21.40 2.87
N ARG A 224 -60.19 21.74 2.23
CA ARG A 224 -59.80 21.20 0.91
C ARG A 224 -59.34 19.74 0.93
N THR A 225 -58.61 19.29 1.96
CA THR A 225 -58.02 17.94 2.06
C THR A 225 -57.64 17.57 3.50
N ILE A 226 -57.73 16.29 3.87
CA ILE A 226 -57.24 15.75 5.17
C ILE A 226 -56.12 14.74 4.91
N TYR A 227 -55.04 14.79 5.69
CA TYR A 227 -53.98 13.78 5.68
C TYR A 227 -54.40 12.55 6.48
N SER A 228 -54.23 11.34 5.93
CA SER A 228 -54.46 10.10 6.67
C SER A 228 -53.41 9.91 7.78
N ASP A 229 -53.80 9.28 8.89
CA ASP A 229 -52.89 8.99 10.02
C ASP A 229 -51.62 8.22 9.63
N ASP A 230 -51.69 7.36 8.61
CA ASP A 230 -50.53 6.63 8.10
C ASP A 230 -49.46 7.54 7.47
N ILE A 231 -49.85 8.73 6.99
CA ILE A 231 -48.96 9.76 6.45
C ILE A 231 -48.35 10.60 7.59
N LEU A 232 -49.07 10.78 8.70
CA LEU A 232 -48.62 11.58 9.83
C LEU A 232 -47.73 10.79 10.81
N LYS A 233 -47.92 9.47 10.93
CA LYS A 233 -47.11 8.59 11.80
C LYS A 233 -45.59 8.76 11.64
N PRO A 234 -45.01 8.82 10.42
CA PRO A 234 -43.59 9.05 10.24
C PRO A 234 -43.10 10.38 10.84
N LEU A 235 -43.90 11.44 10.84
CA LEU A 235 -43.50 12.77 11.34
C LEU A 235 -43.17 12.76 12.84
N ASN A 236 -43.70 11.81 13.60
CA ASN A 236 -43.37 11.63 15.02
C ASN A 236 -41.87 11.32 15.25
N PHE A 237 -41.18 10.77 14.23
CA PHE A 237 -39.75 10.49 14.31
C PHE A 237 -38.87 11.68 13.88
N ALA A 238 -39.46 12.79 13.41
CA ALA A 238 -38.70 13.94 12.93
C ALA A 238 -37.83 14.56 14.04
N SER A 239 -38.33 14.60 15.29
CA SER A 239 -37.58 15.10 16.45
C SER A 239 -36.24 14.37 16.61
N HIS A 240 -36.23 13.04 16.47
CA HIS A 240 -35.01 12.24 16.60
C HIS A 240 -33.95 12.60 15.54
N TYR A 241 -34.37 12.81 14.29
CA TYR A 241 -33.46 13.21 13.22
C TYR A 241 -32.98 14.66 13.35
N ILE A 242 -33.83 15.56 13.87
CA ILE A 242 -33.46 16.95 14.18
C ILE A 242 -32.42 16.97 15.31
N ASP A 243 -32.65 16.23 16.39
CA ASP A 243 -31.74 16.13 17.53
C ASP A 243 -30.38 15.53 17.10
N SER A 244 -30.42 14.48 16.28
CA SER A 244 -29.23 13.89 15.67
C SER A 244 -28.47 14.90 14.79
N LEU A 245 -29.17 15.69 13.98
CA LEU A 245 -28.57 16.73 13.14
C LEU A 245 -27.92 17.83 13.98
N VAL A 246 -28.59 18.33 15.01
CA VAL A 246 -28.04 19.36 15.91
C VAL A 246 -26.81 18.84 16.65
N LYS A 247 -26.87 17.60 17.15
CA LYS A 247 -25.74 16.95 17.84
C LYS A 247 -24.55 16.74 16.91
N THR A 248 -24.75 16.12 15.76
CA THR A 248 -23.69 15.86 14.77
C THR A 248 -23.08 17.17 14.24
N ASN A 249 -23.88 18.23 14.06
CA ASN A 249 -23.36 19.53 13.64
C ASN A 249 -22.47 20.18 14.71
N LYS A 250 -22.86 20.10 16.00
CA LYS A 250 -22.00 20.56 17.12
C LYS A 250 -20.67 19.77 17.18
N GLU A 251 -20.74 18.45 16.99
CA GLU A 251 -19.55 17.59 16.93
C GLU A 251 -18.64 17.98 15.75
N ILE A 252 -19.18 18.20 14.56
CA ILE A 252 -18.44 18.65 13.37
C ILE A 252 -17.70 19.97 13.64
N VAL A 253 -18.39 20.97 14.22
CA VAL A 253 -17.79 22.27 14.54
C VAL A 253 -16.63 22.10 15.54
N SER A 254 -16.82 21.27 16.57
CA SER A 254 -15.77 20.98 17.56
C SER A 254 -14.56 20.27 16.93
N LEU A 255 -14.80 19.25 16.09
CA LEU A 255 -13.73 18.52 15.40
C LEU A 255 -12.95 19.42 14.43
N ILE A 256 -13.62 20.33 13.72
CA ILE A 256 -12.96 21.31 12.84
C ILE A 256 -12.06 22.25 13.66
N ALA A 257 -12.53 22.72 14.83
CA ALA A 257 -11.73 23.57 15.70
C ALA A 257 -10.48 22.82 16.21
N GLN A 258 -10.64 21.58 16.68
CA GLN A 258 -9.51 20.73 17.10
C GLN A 258 -8.49 20.49 15.98
N ILE A 259 -8.96 20.23 14.75
CA ILE A 259 -8.07 20.05 13.59
C ILE A 259 -7.31 21.35 13.28
N LYS A 260 -7.96 22.50 13.35
CA LYS A 260 -7.31 23.80 13.12
C LYS A 260 -6.23 24.08 14.16
N GLU A 261 -6.53 23.84 15.44
CA GLU A 261 -5.59 24.04 16.54
C GLU A 261 -4.39 23.09 16.45
N ALA A 262 -4.64 21.78 16.23
CA ALA A 262 -3.58 20.80 16.05
C ALA A 262 -2.70 21.07 14.81
N ASN A 263 -3.26 21.58 13.72
CA ASN A 263 -2.48 21.99 12.55
C ASN A 263 -1.61 23.21 12.85
N LYS A 264 -2.08 24.15 13.68
CA LYS A 264 -1.29 25.30 14.11
C LYS A 264 -0.10 24.85 14.97
N GLU A 265 -0.34 24.00 15.96
CA GLU A 265 0.73 23.42 16.78
C GLU A 265 1.74 22.61 15.95
N LEU A 266 1.26 21.90 14.92
CA LEU A 266 2.12 21.15 14.01
C LEU A 266 3.01 22.07 13.17
N LEU A 267 2.49 23.23 12.75
CA LEU A 267 3.28 24.25 12.05
C LEU A 267 4.39 24.80 12.96
N GLU A 268 4.04 25.15 14.21
CA GLU A 268 5.01 25.65 15.20
C GLU A 268 6.10 24.62 15.54
N ILE A 269 5.75 23.33 15.60
CA ILE A 269 6.73 22.24 15.79
C ILE A 269 7.59 22.06 14.55
N LYS A 270 7.03 22.18 13.34
CA LYS A 270 7.80 22.14 12.09
C LYS A 270 8.81 23.26 12.01
N ASP A 271 8.40 24.48 12.35
CA ASP A 271 9.28 25.65 12.35
C ASP A 271 10.43 25.47 13.35
N ARG A 272 10.12 24.96 14.56
CA ARG A 272 11.15 24.62 15.57
C ARG A 272 12.08 23.49 15.13
N ILE A 273 11.60 22.49 14.38
CA ILE A 273 12.47 21.43 13.83
C ILE A 273 13.40 22.02 12.77
N GLN A 274 12.89 22.92 11.91
CA GLN A 274 13.69 23.62 10.90
C GLN A 274 14.75 24.53 11.52
N GLU A 275 14.46 25.20 12.64
CA GLU A 275 15.44 26.03 13.37
C GLU A 275 16.56 25.20 14.01
N ILE A 276 16.33 23.93 14.36
CA ILE A 276 17.34 23.02 14.92
C ILE A 276 18.15 22.33 13.79
N ASP A 277 17.67 22.34 12.55
CA ASP A 277 18.36 21.81 11.37
C ASP A 277 19.11 22.91 10.57
N MET A 278 20.23 23.35 11.13
CA MET A 278 21.42 23.59 10.29
C MET A 278 22.52 22.64 10.78
N PRO A 279 22.56 21.43 10.18
CA PRO A 279 23.50 21.21 9.08
C PRO A 279 22.89 20.51 7.84
N ASN A 280 23.49 20.77 6.68
CA ASN A 280 23.18 20.33 5.30
C ASN A 280 23.10 18.80 5.02
N SER A 281 22.61 17.95 5.94
CA SER A 281 22.58 16.50 5.71
C SER A 281 21.26 15.88 6.16
N SER A 282 20.49 15.36 5.21
CA SER A 282 19.29 14.55 5.42
C SER A 282 19.59 13.19 6.09
N ALA A 283 19.96 13.19 7.37
CA ALA A 283 20.29 11.98 8.14
C ALA A 283 19.17 10.92 8.08
N ILE A 284 17.92 11.39 8.10
CA ILE A 284 16.71 10.58 7.96
C ILE A 284 16.73 9.75 6.66
N ALA A 285 17.04 10.39 5.54
CA ALA A 285 17.11 9.73 4.24
C ALA A 285 18.23 8.68 4.17
N VAL A 286 19.37 8.97 4.81
CA VAL A 286 20.53 8.07 4.86
C VAL A 286 20.21 6.78 5.65
N GLU A 287 19.51 6.92 6.78
CA GLU A 287 19.03 5.78 7.56
C GLU A 287 18.03 4.94 6.76
N GLU A 288 17.06 5.59 6.11
CA GLU A 288 16.02 4.92 5.33
C GLU A 288 16.60 4.11 4.14
N VAL A 289 17.65 4.62 3.47
CA VAL A 289 18.39 3.84 2.46
C VAL A 289 18.99 2.56 3.07
N GLY A 290 19.43 2.62 4.33
CA GLY A 290 19.90 1.45 5.08
C GLY A 290 18.80 0.42 5.30
N SER A 291 17.63 0.84 5.78
CA SER A 291 16.48 -0.05 6.00
C SER A 291 16.00 -0.67 4.68
N LEU A 292 15.92 0.12 3.60
CA LEU A 292 15.56 -0.38 2.27
C LEU A 292 16.59 -1.38 1.73
N MET A 293 17.88 -1.20 2.01
CA MET A 293 18.92 -2.16 1.64
C MET A 293 18.69 -3.53 2.30
N GLU A 294 18.33 -3.54 3.58
CA GLU A 294 18.05 -4.78 4.32
C GLU A 294 16.77 -5.45 3.81
N ALA A 295 15.71 -4.67 3.64
CA ALA A 295 14.46 -5.15 3.09
C ALA A 295 14.61 -5.68 1.65
N ASN A 296 15.44 -5.05 0.83
CA ASN A 296 15.76 -5.53 -0.52
C ASN A 296 16.38 -6.93 -0.51
N LYS A 297 17.27 -7.26 0.44
CA LYS A 297 17.85 -8.62 0.53
C LYS A 297 16.77 -9.69 0.70
N LEU A 298 15.68 -9.39 1.41
CA LEU A 298 14.56 -10.30 1.59
C LEU A 298 13.76 -10.52 0.30
N THR A 299 13.56 -9.46 -0.51
CA THR A 299 12.90 -9.58 -1.83
C THR A 299 13.70 -10.45 -2.82
N ILE A 300 15.03 -10.42 -2.70
CA ILE A 300 15.95 -11.21 -3.52
C ILE A 300 16.04 -12.65 -3.04
N GLY A 301 15.99 -12.86 -1.72
CA GLY A 301 16.16 -14.17 -1.10
C GLY A 301 17.62 -14.66 -1.12
N PRO A 302 17.92 -15.76 -0.41
CA PRO A 302 19.29 -16.19 -0.12
C PRO A 302 20.10 -16.68 -1.33
N ARG A 303 19.43 -17.08 -2.41
CA ARG A 303 20.05 -17.58 -3.65
C ARG A 303 19.81 -16.66 -4.85
N GLY A 304 19.24 -15.48 -4.62
CA GLY A 304 18.92 -14.53 -5.68
C GLY A 304 20.11 -13.70 -6.11
N ASN A 305 19.91 -12.94 -7.19
CA ASN A 305 20.93 -12.04 -7.69
C ASN A 305 20.94 -10.72 -6.90
N HIS A 306 21.92 -10.57 -6.00
CA HIS A 306 22.13 -9.37 -5.19
C HIS A 306 22.87 -8.23 -5.90
N PHE A 307 23.18 -8.36 -7.19
CA PHE A 307 23.91 -7.34 -7.91
C PHE A 307 23.06 -6.07 -7.98
N PRO A 308 23.57 -4.93 -7.51
CA PRO A 308 22.71 -3.80 -7.21
C PRO A 308 22.56 -2.84 -8.39
N ILE A 309 23.18 -3.14 -9.54
CA ILE A 309 23.18 -2.31 -10.74
C ILE A 309 22.36 -3.01 -11.83
N LEU A 310 21.59 -2.21 -12.56
CA LEU A 310 20.79 -2.66 -13.69
C LEU A 310 21.66 -3.12 -14.87
N LEU A 311 21.42 -4.34 -15.35
CA LEU A 311 22.12 -4.99 -16.44
C LEU A 311 21.11 -5.53 -17.46
N LYS A 312 21.39 -5.33 -18.75
CA LYS A 312 20.53 -5.83 -19.84
C LYS A 312 20.32 -7.35 -19.83
N SER A 313 21.27 -8.13 -19.29
CA SER A 313 21.20 -9.59 -19.27
C SER A 313 20.15 -10.16 -18.32
N ASN A 314 19.72 -9.35 -17.35
CA ASN A 314 18.92 -9.82 -16.21
C ASN A 314 17.48 -9.27 -16.25
N VAL A 315 17.12 -8.51 -17.28
CA VAL A 315 15.82 -7.85 -17.41
C VAL A 315 15.24 -8.09 -18.80
N VAL A 316 13.94 -8.35 -18.85
CA VAL A 316 13.19 -8.41 -20.10
C VAL A 316 12.80 -6.99 -20.51
N THR A 317 13.21 -6.56 -21.71
CA THR A 317 12.96 -5.22 -22.26
C THR A 317 11.52 -5.08 -22.79
N ASN A 318 10.55 -5.13 -21.88
CA ASN A 318 9.12 -4.99 -22.22
C ASN A 318 8.35 -4.37 -21.04
N SER A 319 7.54 -3.35 -21.30
CA SER A 319 6.74 -2.65 -20.28
C SER A 319 5.76 -3.54 -19.52
N GLN A 320 5.35 -4.68 -20.08
CA GLN A 320 4.48 -5.65 -19.41
C GLN A 320 5.19 -6.49 -18.34
N PHE A 321 6.51 -6.68 -18.48
CA PHE A 321 7.34 -7.45 -17.54
C PHE A 321 8.20 -6.54 -16.66
N PHE A 322 8.26 -5.24 -16.98
CA PHE A 322 8.95 -4.23 -16.20
C PHE A 322 8.05 -3.71 -15.08
N GLY A 323 8.56 -3.71 -13.84
CA GLY A 323 7.82 -3.25 -12.66
C GLY A 323 7.69 -1.73 -12.58
N SER A 324 7.06 -1.09 -13.57
CA SER A 324 6.63 0.31 -13.43
C SER A 324 5.46 0.43 -12.47
N ARG A 325 5.25 1.64 -11.92
CA ARG A 325 4.12 1.92 -11.02
C ARG A 325 2.80 1.50 -11.65
N GLU A 326 2.60 1.92 -12.89
CA GLU A 326 1.40 1.71 -13.69
C GLU A 326 1.16 0.22 -13.94
N ARG A 327 2.22 -0.53 -14.27
CA ARG A 327 2.11 -1.97 -14.47
C ARG A 327 1.77 -2.72 -13.17
N ILE A 328 2.37 -2.31 -12.06
CA ILE A 328 2.07 -2.91 -10.75
C ILE A 328 0.63 -2.58 -10.32
N ILE A 329 0.14 -1.35 -10.55
CA ILE A 329 -1.26 -0.98 -10.30
C ILE A 329 -2.21 -1.90 -11.09
N GLN A 330 -1.94 -2.15 -12.38
CA GLN A 330 -2.75 -3.09 -13.18
C GLN A 330 -2.81 -4.48 -12.55
N LEU A 331 -1.64 -5.05 -12.22
CA LEU A 331 -1.55 -6.39 -11.66
C LEU A 331 -2.22 -6.48 -10.27
N VAL A 332 -2.07 -5.46 -9.43
CA VAL A 332 -2.76 -5.43 -8.13
C VAL A 332 -4.27 -5.27 -8.29
N ARG A 333 -4.73 -4.45 -9.25
CA ARG A 333 -6.16 -4.34 -9.59
C ARG A 333 -6.72 -5.66 -10.09
N GLU A 334 -5.98 -6.39 -10.93
CA GLU A 334 -6.36 -7.75 -11.36
C GLU A 334 -6.50 -8.70 -10.16
N ILE A 335 -5.55 -8.68 -9.22
CA ILE A 335 -5.61 -9.50 -8.00
C ILE A 335 -6.80 -9.10 -7.12
N GLU A 336 -7.04 -7.80 -6.92
CA GLU A 336 -8.20 -7.28 -6.17
C GLU A 336 -9.53 -7.65 -6.86
N SER A 337 -9.59 -7.77 -8.19
CA SER A 337 -10.78 -8.25 -8.89
C SER A 337 -11.12 -9.72 -8.58
N ILE A 338 -10.08 -10.55 -8.40
CA ILE A 338 -10.22 -11.95 -7.98
C ILE A 338 -10.61 -12.01 -6.49
N GLN A 339 -10.05 -11.12 -5.67
CA GLN A 339 -10.28 -11.05 -4.21
C GLN A 339 -10.67 -9.63 -3.76
N PRO A 340 -11.96 -9.25 -3.83
CA PRO A 340 -12.40 -7.87 -3.61
C PRO A 340 -12.14 -7.30 -2.22
N ARG A 341 -11.98 -8.15 -1.20
CA ARG A 341 -11.81 -7.75 0.21
C ARG A 341 -10.36 -7.75 0.68
N ILE A 342 -9.40 -7.87 -0.23
CA ILE A 342 -7.99 -8.09 0.12
C ILE A 342 -7.34 -6.96 0.92
N PHE A 343 -7.79 -5.72 0.70
CA PHE A 343 -7.33 -4.53 1.43
C PHE A 343 -8.35 -4.03 2.45
N TYR A 344 -9.31 -4.88 2.84
CA TYR A 344 -10.34 -4.50 3.80
C TYR A 344 -9.84 -4.83 5.20
N LYS A 345 -9.92 -3.84 6.08
CA LYS A 345 -9.52 -3.95 7.47
C LYS A 345 -10.74 -3.73 8.35
N ASN A 346 -11.00 -4.68 9.25
CA ASN A 346 -11.98 -4.50 10.30
C ASN A 346 -11.33 -3.77 11.47
N TYR A 347 -11.89 -2.63 11.87
CA TYR A 347 -11.48 -1.91 13.05
C TYR A 347 -12.69 -1.50 13.88
N ARG A 348 -12.82 -2.06 15.09
CA ARG A 348 -13.94 -1.78 16.04
C ARG A 348 -15.34 -1.93 15.41
N GLY A 349 -15.52 -2.89 14.50
CA GLY A 349 -16.80 -3.16 13.83
C GLY A 349 -17.01 -2.40 12.53
N ASP A 350 -16.20 -1.37 12.25
CA ASP A 350 -16.22 -0.66 10.97
C ASP A 350 -15.24 -1.33 9.98
N LEU A 351 -15.70 -1.57 8.75
CA LEU A 351 -14.88 -2.12 7.66
C LEU A 351 -14.33 -0.97 6.81
N LEU A 352 -13.01 -0.89 6.66
CA LEU A 352 -12.32 0.19 5.96
C LEU A 352 -11.45 -0.37 4.84
N ARG A 353 -11.43 0.26 3.66
CA ARG A 353 -10.50 -0.11 2.59
C ARG A 353 -9.20 0.68 2.75
N ILE A 354 -8.08 -0.01 2.99
CA ILE A 354 -6.77 0.62 3.19
C ILE A 354 -5.74 -0.11 2.33
N VAL A 355 -5.43 0.45 1.17
CA VAL A 355 -4.38 -0.09 0.28
C VAL A 355 -3.00 0.19 0.91
N PRO A 356 -2.14 -0.83 1.11
CA PRO A 356 -0.80 -0.64 1.63
C PRO A 356 0.07 0.17 0.66
N TYR A 357 1.18 0.70 1.16
CA TYR A 357 2.22 1.23 0.29
C TYR A 357 2.91 0.08 -0.45
N PHE A 358 2.90 0.14 -1.78
CA PHE A 358 3.74 -0.70 -2.63
C PHE A 358 5.03 0.07 -2.93
N ILE A 359 6.11 -0.32 -2.29
CA ILE A 359 7.43 0.31 -2.45
C ILE A 359 8.19 -0.45 -3.54
N LEU A 360 8.47 0.23 -4.64
CA LEU A 360 9.13 -0.34 -5.80
C LEU A 360 10.65 -0.30 -5.61
N ILE A 361 11.27 -1.48 -5.60
CA ILE A 361 12.71 -1.63 -5.40
C ILE A 361 13.35 -2.03 -6.73
N PRO A 362 14.34 -1.29 -7.25
CA PRO A 362 15.02 -1.65 -8.49
C PRO A 362 16.00 -2.81 -8.26
N SER A 363 15.45 -4.01 -8.16
CA SER A 363 16.20 -5.24 -7.90
C SER A 363 15.65 -6.43 -8.69
N TYR A 364 16.48 -7.46 -8.80
CA TYR A 364 16.19 -8.74 -9.47
C TYR A 364 15.50 -9.75 -8.56
N GLY A 365 14.76 -9.28 -7.56
CA GLY A 365 14.06 -10.16 -6.63
C GLY A 365 12.98 -10.98 -7.33
N GLU A 366 12.71 -12.18 -6.81
CA GLU A 366 11.67 -13.08 -7.36
C GLU A 366 10.38 -13.04 -6.54
N ARG A 367 10.39 -12.37 -5.38
CA ARG A 367 9.26 -12.33 -4.44
C ARG A 367 9.06 -10.92 -3.90
N GLY A 368 7.81 -10.47 -3.88
CA GLY A 368 7.40 -9.36 -3.03
C GLY A 368 7.32 -9.82 -1.57
N ILE A 369 7.51 -8.89 -0.64
CA ILE A 369 7.46 -9.16 0.80
C ILE A 369 6.59 -8.12 1.49
N CYS A 370 5.93 -8.53 2.58
CA CYS A 370 5.33 -7.59 3.50
C CYS A 370 6.36 -7.21 4.57
N TRP A 371 6.76 -5.94 4.61
CA TRP A 371 7.62 -5.44 5.67
C TRP A 371 6.85 -5.10 6.92
N GLU A 372 5.68 -4.48 6.76
CA GLU A 372 4.84 -4.08 7.89
C GLU A 372 3.36 -4.25 7.48
N PRO A 373 2.59 -5.15 8.12
CA PRO A 373 1.19 -5.35 7.78
C PRO A 373 0.30 -4.20 8.28
N VAL A 374 0.67 -3.57 9.39
CA VAL A 374 -0.07 -2.51 10.05
C VAL A 374 0.90 -1.49 10.62
N ASP A 375 0.62 -0.22 10.39
CA ASP A 375 1.33 0.87 11.09
C ASP A 375 1.04 0.80 12.60
N ILE A 376 2.05 0.45 13.38
CA ILE A 376 1.92 0.27 14.84
C ILE A 376 1.47 1.58 15.52
N LYS A 377 1.92 2.73 15.01
CA LYS A 377 1.62 4.06 15.58
C LYS A 377 0.26 4.59 15.10
N ASN A 378 -0.22 4.16 13.93
CA ASN A 378 -1.57 4.47 13.42
C ASN A 378 -2.32 3.19 13.03
N ARG A 379 -2.74 2.42 14.04
CA ARG A 379 -3.47 1.17 13.80
C ARG A 379 -4.83 1.35 13.15
N VAL A 380 -5.42 2.55 13.16
CA VAL A 380 -6.74 2.81 12.59
C VAL A 380 -6.63 2.92 11.07
N ASN A 381 -5.91 3.94 10.59
CA ASN A 381 -5.87 4.31 9.18
C ASN A 381 -4.49 4.05 8.54
N GLY A 382 -3.47 3.71 9.30
CA GLY A 382 -2.13 3.55 8.78
C GLY A 382 -2.04 2.41 7.76
N ARG A 383 -1.30 2.69 6.68
CA ARG A 383 -1.08 1.76 5.57
C ARG A 383 0.04 0.79 5.95
N GLY A 384 -0.15 -0.49 5.61
CA GLY A 384 0.96 -1.45 5.59
C GLY A 384 1.98 -1.11 4.51
N LYS A 385 3.09 -1.83 4.46
CA LYS A 385 4.22 -1.62 3.53
C LYS A 385 4.60 -2.95 2.89
N ILE A 386 4.45 -3.03 1.57
CA ILE A 386 4.82 -4.18 0.74
C ILE A 386 5.94 -3.72 -0.19
N LEU A 387 7.05 -4.46 -0.23
CA LEU A 387 8.13 -4.18 -1.17
C LEU A 387 8.01 -5.09 -2.38
N ILE A 388 8.12 -4.51 -3.57
CA ILE A 388 8.03 -5.21 -4.85
C ILE A 388 9.32 -5.03 -5.66
N PRO A 389 10.02 -6.11 -6.03
CA PRO A 389 11.16 -6.03 -6.94
C PRO A 389 10.73 -5.75 -8.37
N MET A 390 11.30 -4.71 -8.98
CA MET A 390 10.92 -4.22 -10.31
C MET A 390 11.33 -5.14 -11.46
N TYR A 391 12.37 -5.96 -11.28
CA TYR A 391 12.97 -6.78 -12.35
C TYR A 391 12.76 -8.27 -12.12
N SER A 392 11.64 -8.61 -11.51
CA SER A 392 11.21 -10.00 -11.32
C SER A 392 11.07 -10.72 -12.66
N LYS A 393 11.53 -11.98 -12.75
CA LYS A 393 11.29 -12.83 -13.94
C LYS A 393 9.79 -13.00 -14.24
N ASP A 394 9.00 -13.12 -13.17
CA ASP A 394 7.54 -13.14 -13.22
C ASP A 394 7.02 -12.11 -12.21
N LEU A 395 6.73 -10.91 -12.71
CA LEU A 395 6.27 -9.78 -11.91
C LEU A 395 4.93 -10.08 -11.22
N ARG A 396 4.01 -10.77 -11.91
CA ARG A 396 2.71 -11.12 -11.34
C ARG A 396 2.88 -12.07 -10.15
N LYS A 397 3.74 -13.07 -10.28
CA LYS A 397 4.08 -13.98 -9.19
C LYS A 397 4.71 -13.25 -8.00
N ALA A 398 5.64 -12.32 -8.25
CA ALA A 398 6.26 -11.53 -7.19
C ALA A 398 5.23 -10.69 -6.41
N ILE A 399 4.28 -10.06 -7.10
CA ILE A 399 3.19 -9.29 -6.46
C ILE A 399 2.27 -10.21 -5.66
N ILE A 400 1.86 -11.36 -6.20
CA ILE A 400 1.03 -12.34 -5.48
C ILE A 400 1.72 -12.78 -4.18
N PHE A 401 3.03 -13.02 -4.21
CA PHE A 401 3.78 -13.33 -2.99
C PHE A 401 3.77 -12.19 -1.99
N GLY A 402 4.00 -10.94 -2.42
CA GLY A 402 3.98 -9.80 -1.49
C GLY A 402 2.60 -9.57 -0.86
N VAL A 403 1.54 -9.76 -1.64
CA VAL A 403 0.15 -9.67 -1.17
C VAL A 403 -0.20 -10.84 -0.25
N GLY A 404 0.22 -12.06 -0.58
CA GLY A 404 0.05 -13.24 0.29
C GLY A 404 0.77 -13.07 1.61
N ASP A 405 2.00 -12.54 1.59
CA ASP A 405 2.80 -12.28 2.79
C ASP A 405 2.12 -11.21 3.65
N PHE A 406 1.55 -10.18 3.02
CA PHE A 406 0.75 -9.17 3.70
C PHE A 406 -0.49 -9.77 4.39
N ILE A 407 -1.25 -10.62 3.71
CA ILE A 407 -2.40 -11.31 4.31
C ILE A 407 -1.99 -12.18 5.49
N TRP A 408 -0.88 -12.92 5.35
CA TRP A 408 -0.38 -13.80 6.40
C TRP A 408 0.03 -13.01 7.64
N GLU A 409 0.83 -11.95 7.47
CA GLU A 409 1.28 -11.13 8.60
C GLU A 409 0.13 -10.30 9.20
N LEU A 410 -0.83 -9.85 8.40
CA LEU A 410 -2.04 -9.18 8.91
C LEU A 410 -2.91 -10.14 9.74
N ALA A 411 -3.10 -11.38 9.29
CA ALA A 411 -3.83 -12.40 10.04
C ALA A 411 -3.12 -12.76 11.35
N LYS A 412 -1.78 -12.83 11.34
CA LYS A 412 -0.98 -13.03 12.56
C LYS A 412 -1.13 -11.85 13.53
N ASP A 413 -1.07 -10.61 13.04
CA ASP A 413 -1.27 -9.42 13.88
C ASP A 413 -2.66 -9.41 14.53
N GLN A 414 -3.70 -9.75 13.76
CA GLN A 414 -5.09 -9.84 14.24
C GLN A 414 -5.29 -10.94 15.30
N ALA A 415 -4.67 -12.11 15.09
CA ALA A 415 -4.76 -13.23 16.03
C ALA A 415 -3.83 -13.09 17.25
N SER A 416 -2.83 -12.21 17.16
CA SER A 416 -1.82 -11.95 18.19
C SER A 416 -1.17 -13.26 18.68
N PHE A 417 -1.06 -13.45 20.00
CA PHE A 417 -0.46 -14.65 20.60
C PHE A 417 -1.17 -15.97 20.22
N ARG A 418 -2.42 -15.93 19.73
CA ARG A 418 -3.22 -17.09 19.30
C ARG A 418 -3.18 -17.36 17.80
N TRP A 419 -2.17 -16.85 17.10
CA TRP A 419 -2.04 -17.02 15.65
C TRP A 419 -1.91 -18.49 15.20
N MET A 420 -1.53 -19.40 16.10
CA MET A 420 -1.47 -20.86 15.85
C MET A 420 -2.81 -21.58 16.08
N GLU A 421 -3.80 -20.92 16.69
CA GLU A 421 -5.06 -21.53 17.12
C GLU A 421 -6.26 -20.98 16.34
N THR A 422 -6.22 -19.70 15.96
CA THR A 422 -7.39 -18.98 15.45
C THR A 422 -7.15 -18.36 14.08
N GLY A 423 -8.24 -18.16 13.33
CA GLY A 423 -8.24 -17.50 12.03
C GLY A 423 -7.52 -18.29 10.94
N LEU A 424 -7.14 -17.57 9.88
CA LEU A 424 -6.45 -18.12 8.70
C LEU A 424 -5.17 -18.87 9.10
N THR A 425 -4.33 -18.24 9.93
CA THR A 425 -3.01 -18.74 10.28
C THR A 425 -3.09 -19.96 11.18
N GLY A 426 -4.08 -20.01 12.09
CA GLY A 426 -4.30 -21.16 12.96
C GLY A 426 -4.80 -22.38 12.20
N GLN A 427 -5.79 -22.19 11.32
CA GLN A 427 -6.30 -23.28 10.45
C GLN A 427 -5.19 -23.84 9.54
N TYR A 428 -4.37 -22.95 8.97
CA TYR A 428 -3.24 -23.37 8.14
C TYR A 428 -2.12 -24.04 8.97
N TYR A 429 -1.88 -23.57 10.20
CA TYR A 429 -0.95 -24.19 11.14
C TYR A 429 -1.35 -25.62 11.52
N GLU A 430 -2.65 -25.86 11.75
CA GLU A 430 -3.17 -27.20 12.00
C GLU A 430 -2.90 -28.14 10.82
N TYR A 431 -3.19 -27.70 9.58
CA TYR A 431 -2.87 -28.45 8.37
C TYR A 431 -1.37 -28.72 8.26
N TYR A 432 -0.54 -27.69 8.40
CA TYR A 432 0.92 -27.78 8.30
C TYR A 432 1.51 -28.79 9.30
N SER A 433 1.04 -28.73 10.55
CA SER A 433 1.51 -29.59 11.65
C SER A 433 1.10 -31.05 11.46
N LYS A 434 -0.04 -31.31 10.82
CA LYS A 434 -0.50 -32.67 10.52
C LYS A 434 0.28 -33.30 9.36
N PHE A 435 0.54 -32.56 8.28
CA PHE A 435 0.98 -33.13 7.01
C PHE A 435 2.42 -32.82 6.58
N ILE A 436 2.98 -31.64 6.92
CA ILE A 436 4.29 -31.20 6.38
C ILE A 436 5.39 -31.34 7.43
N LYS A 437 5.17 -30.85 8.65
CA LYS A 437 6.05 -30.97 9.84
C LYS A 437 7.48 -30.39 9.72
N LYS A 438 7.99 -30.03 8.54
CA LYS A 438 9.35 -29.49 8.32
C LYS A 438 9.39 -28.33 7.33
N GLY A 439 10.18 -27.29 7.67
CA GLY A 439 10.38 -26.09 6.87
C GLY A 439 9.72 -24.85 7.47
N ASN A 440 9.67 -23.76 6.70
CA ASN A 440 9.01 -22.53 7.12
C ASN A 440 7.56 -22.53 6.64
N ILE A 441 6.60 -22.62 7.59
CA ILE A 441 5.16 -22.65 7.32
C ILE A 441 4.69 -21.52 6.39
N LYS A 442 5.25 -20.31 6.54
CA LYS A 442 4.88 -19.16 5.73
C LYS A 442 5.20 -19.39 4.26
N ASN A 443 6.35 -19.99 3.96
CA ASN A 443 6.71 -20.29 2.56
C ASN A 443 5.73 -21.26 1.90
N PHE A 444 5.27 -22.29 2.62
CA PHE A 444 4.24 -23.20 2.12
C PHE A 444 2.92 -22.48 1.88
N PHE A 445 2.49 -21.65 2.83
CA PHE A 445 1.28 -20.83 2.67
C PHE A 445 1.37 -19.93 1.44
N LEU A 446 2.52 -19.28 1.23
CA LEU A 446 2.77 -18.41 0.09
C LEU A 446 2.71 -19.15 -1.25
N ASP A 447 3.30 -20.34 -1.34
CA ASP A 447 3.25 -21.16 -2.54
C ASP A 447 1.82 -21.65 -2.82
N ASP A 448 1.08 -22.08 -1.79
CA ASP A 448 -0.34 -22.45 -1.91
C ASP A 448 -1.22 -21.25 -2.29
N TYR A 449 -0.96 -20.07 -1.73
CA TYR A 449 -1.68 -18.83 -2.05
C TYR A 449 -1.41 -18.38 -3.50
N PHE A 450 -0.18 -18.56 -3.99
CA PHE A 450 0.13 -18.36 -5.39
C PHE A 450 -0.69 -19.31 -6.29
N LEU A 451 -0.75 -20.60 -5.96
CA LEU A 451 -1.56 -21.56 -6.71
C LEU A 451 -3.06 -21.27 -6.60
N TRP A 452 -3.53 -20.76 -5.45
CA TRP A 452 -4.90 -20.32 -5.24
C TRP A 452 -5.29 -19.22 -6.23
N LEU A 453 -4.47 -18.18 -6.36
CA LEU A 453 -4.74 -17.08 -7.27
C LEU A 453 -4.43 -17.37 -8.74
N ASP A 454 -3.41 -18.18 -9.05
CA ASP A 454 -3.00 -18.42 -10.44
C ASP A 454 -3.71 -19.60 -11.10
N LYS A 455 -4.06 -20.64 -10.34
CA LYS A 455 -4.62 -21.90 -10.84
C LYS A 455 -6.07 -22.10 -10.42
N GLU A 456 -6.36 -22.03 -9.12
CA GLU A 456 -7.69 -22.34 -8.59
C GLU A 456 -8.73 -21.31 -9.00
N SER A 457 -8.35 -20.02 -9.10
CA SER A 457 -9.20 -18.97 -9.68
C SER A 457 -9.63 -19.26 -11.12
N LYS A 458 -8.88 -20.09 -11.87
CA LYS A 458 -9.20 -20.50 -13.24
C LYS A 458 -9.95 -21.84 -13.30
N GLY A 459 -10.17 -22.48 -12.15
CA GLY A 459 -10.80 -23.80 -12.02
C GLY A 459 -9.81 -24.98 -12.12
N VAL A 460 -8.50 -24.71 -12.15
CA VAL A 460 -7.47 -25.75 -12.18
C VAL A 460 -7.11 -26.13 -10.74
N GLN A 461 -7.53 -27.33 -10.33
CA GLN A 461 -7.31 -27.82 -8.98
C GLN A 461 -5.83 -28.22 -8.77
N LYS A 462 -5.09 -27.47 -7.96
CA LYS A 462 -3.66 -27.69 -7.67
C LYS A 462 -3.30 -27.71 -6.20
N ILE A 463 -4.11 -27.10 -5.33
CA ILE A 463 -3.86 -27.12 -3.88
C ILE A 463 -4.60 -28.28 -3.22
N GLU A 464 -4.16 -28.64 -2.02
CA GLU A 464 -4.77 -29.71 -1.23
C GLU A 464 -6.21 -29.39 -0.83
N ARG A 465 -7.04 -30.43 -0.64
CA ARG A 465 -8.47 -30.26 -0.32
C ARG A 465 -8.70 -29.45 0.95
N MET A 466 -7.90 -29.69 2.00
CA MET A 466 -8.00 -28.95 3.25
C MET A 466 -7.60 -27.47 3.06
N VAL A 467 -6.48 -27.22 2.36
CA VAL A 467 -6.01 -25.85 2.08
C VAL A 467 -7.03 -25.07 1.26
N ARG A 468 -7.67 -25.72 0.27
CA ARG A 468 -8.76 -25.12 -0.50
C ARG A 468 -9.90 -24.64 0.40
N GLY A 469 -10.32 -25.46 1.36
CA GLY A 469 -11.34 -25.07 2.34
C GLY A 469 -10.93 -23.87 3.19
N ILE A 470 -9.66 -23.82 3.60
CA ILE A 470 -9.08 -22.69 4.36
C ILE A 470 -9.10 -21.41 3.52
N MET A 471 -8.58 -21.45 2.29
CA MET A 471 -8.52 -20.30 1.39
C MET A 471 -9.92 -19.82 0.98
N TRP A 472 -10.84 -20.74 0.67
CA TRP A 472 -12.22 -20.40 0.28
C TRP A 472 -12.95 -19.54 1.31
N ARG A 473 -12.70 -19.79 2.61
CA ARG A 473 -13.33 -19.06 3.73
C ARG A 473 -12.59 -17.77 4.08
N ASN A 474 -11.26 -17.85 4.21
CA ASN A 474 -10.46 -16.76 4.76
C ASN A 474 -9.94 -15.78 3.70
N THR A 475 -9.78 -16.23 2.45
CA THR A 475 -9.35 -15.42 1.30
C THR A 475 -10.32 -15.61 0.13
N PRO A 476 -11.62 -15.27 0.33
CA PRO A 476 -12.67 -15.64 -0.61
C PRO A 476 -12.52 -14.95 -1.97
N PHE A 477 -12.82 -15.70 -3.03
CA PHE A 477 -13.00 -15.15 -4.36
C PHE A 477 -14.23 -14.23 -4.46
N SER A 478 -14.28 -13.40 -5.49
CA SER A 478 -15.47 -12.61 -5.84
C SER A 478 -16.70 -13.50 -6.04
N LYS A 479 -17.90 -12.94 -5.79
CA LYS A 479 -19.16 -13.68 -5.89
C LYS A 479 -19.35 -14.28 -7.30
N ASP A 480 -19.09 -13.47 -8.32
CA ASP A 480 -19.19 -13.87 -9.72
C ASP A 480 -18.25 -15.04 -10.04
N LEU A 481 -17.00 -14.96 -9.56
CA LEU A 481 -16.02 -16.01 -9.77
C LEU A 481 -16.38 -17.31 -9.04
N LYS A 482 -16.92 -17.22 -7.81
CA LYS A 482 -17.41 -18.40 -7.07
C LYS A 482 -18.53 -19.11 -7.84
N GLU A 483 -19.46 -18.35 -8.43
CA GLU A 483 -20.54 -18.92 -9.24
C GLU A 483 -20.00 -19.59 -10.50
N GLU A 484 -19.07 -18.96 -11.23
CA GLU A 484 -18.43 -19.56 -12.41
C GLU A 484 -17.68 -20.85 -12.07
N LEU A 485 -16.92 -20.87 -10.98
CA LEU A 485 -16.19 -22.05 -10.53
C LEU A 485 -17.12 -23.19 -10.13
N SER A 486 -18.27 -22.89 -9.52
CA SER A 486 -19.29 -23.89 -9.15
C SER A 486 -19.82 -24.67 -10.36
N LYS A 487 -19.82 -24.06 -11.56
CA LYS A 487 -20.24 -24.69 -12.82
C LYS A 487 -19.16 -25.60 -13.41
N LYS A 488 -17.88 -25.39 -13.06
CA LYS A 488 -16.72 -26.09 -13.63
C LYS A 488 -16.35 -27.39 -12.90
N SER A 489 -16.56 -27.46 -11.59
CA SER A 489 -16.16 -28.63 -10.79
C SER A 489 -17.08 -28.86 -9.59
N PHE A 490 -17.36 -30.13 -9.32
CA PHE A 490 -18.14 -30.57 -8.16
C PHE A 490 -17.55 -30.09 -6.83
N VAL A 491 -16.22 -29.97 -6.73
CA VAL A 491 -15.54 -29.52 -5.51
C VAL A 491 -15.90 -28.07 -5.17
N TYR A 492 -15.94 -27.18 -6.17
CA TYR A 492 -16.35 -25.79 -5.94
C TYR A 492 -17.85 -25.65 -5.78
N LYS A 493 -18.65 -26.52 -6.41
CA LYS A 493 -20.10 -26.56 -6.22
C LYS A 493 -20.46 -26.84 -4.76
N ASP A 494 -19.85 -27.86 -4.15
CA ASP A 494 -20.05 -28.19 -2.72
C ASP A 494 -19.65 -27.04 -1.79
N LEU A 495 -18.54 -26.34 -2.07
CA LEU A 495 -18.12 -25.18 -1.29
C LEU A 495 -19.09 -23.99 -1.45
N PHE A 496 -19.58 -23.75 -2.65
CA PHE A 496 -20.50 -22.66 -2.94
C PHE A 496 -21.90 -22.88 -2.33
N GLU A 497 -22.41 -24.11 -2.36
CA GLU A 497 -23.67 -24.47 -1.70
C GLU A 497 -23.59 -24.31 -0.18
N LYS A 498 -22.44 -24.68 0.43
CA LYS A 498 -22.19 -24.43 1.85
C LYS A 498 -22.19 -22.95 2.21
N ASP A 499 -21.57 -22.10 1.40
CA ASP A 499 -21.60 -20.64 1.61
C ASP A 499 -23.04 -20.11 1.58
N LYS A 500 -23.86 -20.55 0.62
CA LYS A 500 -25.28 -20.14 0.53
C LYS A 500 -26.08 -20.55 1.77
N ASN A 501 -25.86 -21.75 2.29
CA ASN A 501 -26.54 -22.22 3.48
C ASN A 501 -26.16 -21.41 4.72
N ILE A 502 -24.91 -20.96 4.83
CA ILE A 502 -24.45 -20.07 5.90
C ILE A 502 -25.07 -18.68 5.74
N GLU A 503 -25.06 -18.10 4.53
CA GLU A 503 -25.68 -16.79 4.27
C GLU A 503 -27.19 -16.80 4.60
N MET A 504 -27.90 -17.90 4.33
CA MET A 504 -29.33 -18.05 4.70
C MET A 504 -29.54 -18.24 6.21
N SER A 505 -28.56 -18.78 6.94
CA SER A 505 -28.62 -18.99 8.39
C SER A 505 -28.25 -17.74 9.20
N ASP A 506 -27.32 -16.92 8.71
CA ASP A 506 -26.90 -15.66 9.34
C ASP A 506 -27.89 -14.51 9.09
N GLY A 507 -28.87 -14.71 8.20
CA GLY A 507 -29.91 -13.75 7.82
C GLY A 507 -31.23 -13.85 8.62
N TYR A 508 -31.23 -14.54 9.76
CA TYR A 508 -32.37 -14.65 10.70
C TYR A 508 -32.16 -13.86 12.00
#